data_AF-A0AA89LPZ3-F1
#
_entry.id   AF-A0AA89LPZ3-F1
#
_cell.length_a   1.000
_cell.length_b   1.000
_cell.length_c   1.000
_cell.angle_alpha   90.00
_cell.angle_beta   90.00
_cell.angle_gamma   90.00
#
_symmetry.space_group_name_H-M   'P 1'
#
loop_
_entity.id
_entity.type
_entity.pdbx_description
1 polymer ?
#
loop_
_entity_poly.entity_id
_entity_poly.type
_entity_poly.pdbx_seq_one_letter_code
_entity_poly.pdbx_strand_id
1 'polypeptide(L)'
;MSEAVRGGLSPDGAQETRAQCRADALPDDALQGKTEAEAVTLLSGCTWRIGERDGKALPGTMDYQAQRRTLGIEKGKVVWVRRG
;
A
#
# COMPACT_ATOMS: atom_id res chain seq x y z
N MET A 1 -47.79 10.76 -5.32
CA MET A 1 -47.10 11.26 -6.53
C MET A 1 -46.15 12.34 -6.03
N SER A 2 -45.03 11.93 -5.42
CA SER A 2 -43.70 11.86 -6.07
C SER A 2 -43.10 13.28 -6.20
N GLU A 3 -41.95 13.68 -5.67
CA GLU A 3 -40.79 12.99 -5.08
C GLU A 3 -40.00 14.02 -4.24
N ALA A 4 -39.26 13.50 -3.27
CA ALA A 4 -38.42 14.26 -2.34
C ALA A 4 -37.30 15.02 -3.07
N VAL A 5 -37.10 16.26 -2.63
CA VAL A 5 -35.95 17.10 -2.95
C VAL A 5 -34.65 16.38 -2.62
N ARG A 6 -33.93 16.04 -3.69
CA ARG A 6 -32.47 15.90 -3.83
C ARG A 6 -31.70 15.98 -2.50
N GLY A 7 -31.49 14.79 -1.91
CA GLY A 7 -30.46 14.59 -0.89
C GLY A 7 -29.12 15.11 -1.41
N GLY A 8 -28.45 15.90 -0.57
CA GLY A 8 -27.24 16.63 -0.88
C GLY A 8 -26.15 15.75 -1.44
N LEU A 9 -25.71 16.07 -2.64
CA LEU A 9 -24.35 15.80 -3.09
C LEU A 9 -23.46 16.85 -2.38
N SER A 10 -23.12 16.56 -1.13
CA SER A 10 -21.93 17.17 -0.53
C SER A 10 -20.74 16.84 -1.43
N PRO A 11 -19.90 17.81 -1.83
CA PRO A 11 -18.61 17.52 -2.45
C PRO A 11 -17.63 17.07 -1.36
N ASP A 12 -18.03 16.14 -0.50
CA ASP A 12 -17.18 15.48 0.47
C ASP A 12 -16.83 14.09 -0.08
N GLY A 13 -16.28 14.07 -1.30
CA GLY A 13 -15.28 13.08 -1.70
C GLY A 13 -13.95 13.28 -0.95
N ALA A 14 -14.00 13.81 0.27
CA ALA A 14 -12.90 14.17 1.13
C ALA A 14 -12.57 13.08 2.16
N GLN A 15 -13.23 11.92 2.08
CA GLN A 15 -12.99 10.79 3.01
C GLN A 15 -12.26 9.59 2.38
N GLU A 16 -11.71 9.76 1.18
CA GLU A 16 -10.38 9.21 0.89
C GLU A 16 -9.34 10.33 1.05
N THR A 17 -9.32 10.95 2.23
CA THR A 17 -8.02 11.24 2.85
C THR A 17 -7.43 9.85 3.12
N ARG A 18 -6.83 9.18 2.13
CA ARG A 18 -5.41 9.36 1.81
C ARG A 18 -4.68 9.67 3.11
N ALA A 19 -4.71 8.72 4.04
CA ALA A 19 -3.60 8.53 4.94
C ALA A 19 -2.40 8.20 4.04
N GLN A 20 -1.84 9.24 3.41
CA GLN A 20 -0.55 9.22 2.75
C GLN A 20 0.40 9.00 3.91
N CYS A 21 0.56 7.75 4.31
CA CYS A 21 1.45 7.45 5.39
C CYS A 21 2.81 7.99 4.98
N ARG A 22 3.56 8.48 5.96
CA ARG A 22 4.85 9.16 5.74
C ARG A 22 5.79 8.34 4.86
N ALA A 23 5.67 7.01 4.91
CA ALA A 23 6.44 6.13 4.06
C ALA A 23 6.02 6.16 2.58
N ASP A 24 4.79 6.49 2.22
CA ASP A 24 4.37 6.61 0.81
C ASP A 24 5.22 7.65 0.05
N ALA A 25 5.71 8.66 0.77
CA ALA A 25 6.68 9.65 0.27
C ALA A 25 8.10 9.09 0.07
N LEU A 26 8.46 7.96 0.70
CA LEU A 26 9.73 7.28 0.41
C LEU A 26 9.69 6.72 -1.01
N PRO A 27 10.79 6.84 -1.77
CA PRO A 27 10.89 6.14 -3.04
C PRO A 27 10.94 4.63 -2.78
N ASP A 28 10.37 3.85 -3.69
CA ASP A 28 10.33 2.38 -3.58
C ASP A 28 11.76 1.79 -3.57
N ASP A 29 12.70 2.47 -4.21
CA ASP A 29 14.13 2.17 -4.21
C ASP A 29 14.79 2.29 -2.83
N ALA A 30 14.28 3.16 -1.94
CA ALA A 30 14.83 3.30 -0.58
C ALA A 30 14.61 2.05 0.29
N LEU A 31 13.67 1.19 -0.11
CA LEU A 31 13.39 -0.07 0.56
C LEU A 31 14.23 -1.21 -0.02
N GLN A 32 14.68 -1.13 -1.26
CA GLN A 32 15.50 -2.19 -1.88
C GLN A 32 16.85 -2.32 -1.15
N GLY A 33 17.29 -3.56 -0.94
CA GLY A 33 18.51 -3.89 -0.19
C GLY A 33 18.37 -3.78 1.34
N LYS A 34 17.26 -3.22 1.85
CA LYS A 34 16.96 -3.20 3.30
C LYS A 34 16.54 -4.56 3.78
N THR A 35 16.75 -4.83 5.07
CA THR A 35 16.18 -6.03 5.69
C THR A 35 14.67 -5.89 5.83
N GLU A 36 13.97 -7.00 5.99
CA GLU A 36 12.53 -6.99 6.26
C GLU A 36 12.18 -6.08 7.45
N ALA A 37 12.92 -6.16 8.56
CA ALA A 37 12.68 -5.35 9.75
C ALA A 37 12.89 -3.84 9.52
N GLU A 38 13.92 -3.47 8.76
CA GLU A 38 14.15 -2.08 8.36
C GLU A 38 13.00 -1.57 7.47
N ALA A 39 12.58 -2.37 6.48
CA ALA A 39 11.48 -2.03 5.60
C ALA A 39 10.15 -1.89 6.34
N VAL A 40 9.85 -2.80 7.28
CA VAL A 40 8.68 -2.74 8.15
C VAL A 40 8.68 -1.45 8.98
N THR A 41 9.84 -1.07 9.52
CA THR A 41 10.00 0.15 10.31
C THR A 41 9.76 1.39 9.46
N LEU A 42 10.34 1.43 8.25
CA LEU A 42 10.14 2.52 7.30
C LEU A 42 8.68 2.64 6.86
N LEU A 43 8.01 1.51 6.66
CA LEU A 43 6.61 1.40 6.24
C LEU A 43 5.62 1.43 7.41
N SER A 44 6.09 1.70 8.63
CA SER A 44 5.22 1.77 9.80
C SER A 44 4.14 2.84 9.61
N GLY A 45 2.88 2.43 9.76
CA GLY A 45 1.71 3.27 9.50
C GLY A 45 1.19 3.27 8.05
N CYS A 46 1.84 2.58 7.12
CA CYS A 46 1.37 2.40 5.73
C CYS A 46 0.73 1.02 5.52
N THR A 47 -0.14 0.91 4.52
CA THR A 47 -0.60 -0.39 4.02
C THR A 47 0.48 -1.00 3.13
N TRP A 48 1.04 -2.12 3.55
CA TRP A 48 2.01 -2.88 2.76
C TRP A 48 1.82 -4.39 2.98
N ARG A 49 2.35 -5.20 2.06
CA ARG A 49 2.33 -6.67 2.12
C ARG A 49 3.60 -7.27 1.52
N ILE A 50 3.84 -8.54 1.81
CA ILE A 50 4.88 -9.33 1.13
C ILE A 50 4.20 -10.12 0.01
N GLY A 51 4.62 -9.89 -1.23
CA GLY A 51 4.12 -10.61 -2.40
C GLY A 51 4.96 -11.82 -2.74
N GLU A 52 6.23 -11.82 -2.33
CA GLU A 52 7.17 -12.91 -2.57
C GLU A 52 8.15 -13.00 -1.41
N ARG A 53 8.49 -14.24 -1.04
CA ARG A 53 9.50 -14.53 -0.02
C ARG A 53 10.41 -15.65 -0.52
N ASP A 54 11.71 -15.38 -0.63
CA ASP A 54 12.75 -16.32 -1.06
C ASP A 54 12.39 -17.02 -2.39
N GLY A 55 11.93 -16.25 -3.37
CA GLY A 55 11.48 -16.75 -4.67
C GLY A 55 10.14 -17.49 -4.65
N LYS A 56 9.42 -17.51 -3.53
CA LYS A 56 8.07 -18.06 -3.42
C LYS A 56 7.05 -16.94 -3.38
N ALA A 57 6.26 -16.82 -4.44
CA ALA A 57 5.11 -15.93 -4.46
C ALA A 57 4.13 -16.34 -3.35
N LEU A 58 3.71 -15.37 -2.52
CA LEU A 58 2.72 -15.58 -1.49
C LEU A 58 1.32 -15.40 -2.09
N PRO A 59 0.35 -16.24 -1.70
CA PRO A 59 -1.02 -16.11 -2.17
C PRO A 59 -1.58 -14.75 -1.73
N GLY A 60 -2.01 -13.96 -2.70
CA GLY A 60 -2.64 -12.66 -2.49
C GLY A 60 -3.92 -12.55 -3.28
N THR A 61 -4.93 -11.89 -2.72
CA THR A 61 -6.12 -11.50 -3.45
C THR A 61 -5.78 -10.42 -4.47
N MET A 62 -6.44 -10.45 -5.64
CA MET A 62 -6.37 -9.40 -6.67
C MET A 62 -7.12 -8.11 -6.27
N ASP A 63 -7.05 -7.75 -4.99
CA ASP A 63 -7.57 -6.47 -4.53
C ASP A 63 -6.58 -5.39 -4.94
N TYR A 64 -6.89 -4.61 -5.97
CA TYR A 64 -5.99 -3.55 -6.42
C TYR A 64 -6.02 -2.39 -5.43
N GLN A 65 -4.86 -2.06 -4.86
CA GLN A 65 -4.69 -0.87 -4.05
C GLN A 65 -3.47 -0.11 -4.53
N ALA A 66 -3.71 0.97 -5.27
CA ALA A 66 -2.67 1.84 -5.81
C ALA A 66 -1.69 2.35 -4.74
N GLN A 67 -2.16 2.54 -3.51
CA GLN A 67 -1.36 3.03 -2.37
C GLN A 67 -0.63 1.91 -1.61
N ARG A 68 -0.98 0.63 -1.84
CA ARG A 68 -0.38 -0.49 -1.12
C ARG A 68 0.93 -0.88 -1.77
N ARG A 69 1.98 -0.98 -0.96
CA ARG A 69 3.26 -1.56 -1.40
C ARG A 69 3.29 -3.07 -1.23
N THR A 70 3.73 -3.75 -2.27
CA THR A 70 4.03 -5.17 -2.26
C THR A 70 5.55 -5.32 -2.32
N LEU A 71 6.13 -5.96 -1.32
CA LEU A 71 7.56 -6.21 -1.20
C LEU A 71 7.88 -7.64 -1.64
N GLY A 72 8.95 -7.80 -2.41
CA GLY A 72 9.62 -9.07 -2.60
C GLY A 72 10.80 -9.16 -1.63
N ILE A 73 10.77 -10.16 -0.75
CA ILE A 73 11.86 -10.44 0.18
C ILE A 73 12.64 -11.65 -0.34
N GLU A 74 13.96 -11.57 -0.40
CA GLU A 74 14.83 -12.70 -0.69
C GLU A 74 16.02 -12.66 0.27
N LYS A 75 16.35 -13.80 0.89
CA LYS A 75 17.43 -13.93 1.88
C LYS A 75 17.31 -12.90 3.01
N GLY A 76 16.07 -12.60 3.41
CA GLY A 76 15.74 -11.63 4.46
C GLY A 76 15.91 -10.15 4.08
N LYS A 77 16.11 -9.84 2.79
CA LYS A 77 16.24 -8.48 2.26
C LYS A 77 15.20 -8.19 1.19
N VAL A 78 14.78 -6.96 1.07
CA VAL A 78 13.90 -6.51 -0.01
C VAL A 78 14.70 -6.51 -1.32
N VAL A 79 14.24 -7.25 -2.31
CA VAL A 79 14.84 -7.31 -3.65
C VAL A 79 14.06 -6.51 -4.68
N TRP A 80 12.76 -6.32 -4.48
CA TRP A 80 11.92 -5.48 -5.33
C TRP A 80 10.72 -4.94 -4.56
N VAL A 81 10.18 -3.83 -5.05
CA VAL A 81 8.98 -3.19 -4.49
C VAL A 81 8.05 -2.81 -5.64
N ARG A 82 6.76 -3.10 -5.48
CA ARG A 82 5.72 -2.76 -6.47
C ARG A 82 4.50 -2.15 -5.79
N ARG A 83 3.94 -1.09 -6.37
CA ARG A 83 2.62 -0.56 -5.95
C ARG A 83 1.52 -1.19 -6.80
N GLY A 84 0.39 -1.55 -6.18
CA GLY A 84 -0.74 -2.24 -6.84
C GLY A 84 -1.41 -3.33 -6.03
#